data_AF-A0AAD7HNT4-F1
#
_entry.id   AF-A0AAD7HNT4-F1
#
_cell.length_a   1.000
_cell.length_b   1.000
_cell.length_c   1.000
_cell.angle_alpha   90.00
_cell.angle_beta   90.00
_cell.angle_gamma   90.00
#
_symmetry.space_group_name_H-M   'P 1'
#
loop_
_entity.id
_entity.type
_entity.pdbx_description
1 polymer ?
#
loop_
_entity_poly.entity_id
_entity_poly.type
_entity_poly.pdbx_seq_one_letter_code
_entity_poly.pdbx_strand_id
1 'polypeptide(L)'
;MNGAAAYIGLMVLASHLQPQHISASGTIEPSISRMLLRTSLLPVNPPISSMDYHLIAMEPGPSQPLSTAPGYGRSNIPLDHMKISAAQLKAIQSIYRADATATPPDKFSLADFLYGVRDNDQLVASAVMAQQGLDIDSREQLDNHWSIQWSCSSGKFPKAVNQTRRMLLLCRCGYDHGRYDTTECHTPVPFTSCLAHAEITYAVDSHKILQICGYFNHNQACKDAEFTRFPAIPVHPSVFVVTLSQLRDGASFADFSRMNGVKVTEKPQVNVDEWLDLESPQYNTTIADAVFHFSAGAAKGDCFEACVATEEMNAAAWKYGQETLQATYIVTPMG
;
A
#
# COMPACT_ATOMS: atom_id res chain seq x y z
N MET A 1 -2.69 25.49 -32.68
CA MET A 1 -3.28 25.48 -31.33
C MET A 1 -2.30 24.72 -30.46
N ASN A 2 -1.40 25.47 -29.83
CA ASN A 2 -0.13 24.98 -29.32
C ASN A 2 -0.29 24.64 -27.84
N GLY A 3 0.02 23.40 -27.47
CA GLY A 3 0.10 22.95 -26.08
C GLY A 3 1.40 23.43 -25.46
N ALA A 4 1.29 24.14 -24.34
CA ALA A 4 2.44 24.50 -23.50
C ALA A 4 2.64 23.40 -22.46
N ALA A 5 3.82 22.78 -22.48
CA ALA A 5 4.32 21.94 -21.40
C ALA A 5 4.87 22.84 -20.29
N ALA A 6 4.36 22.69 -19.06
CA ALA A 6 4.91 23.35 -17.89
C ALA A 6 6.10 22.54 -17.34
N TYR A 7 7.28 23.16 -17.34
CA TYR A 7 8.47 22.66 -16.66
C TYR A 7 8.49 23.18 -15.21
N ILE A 8 8.66 22.29 -14.24
CA ILE A 8 8.96 22.65 -12.85
C ILE A 8 10.49 22.76 -12.73
N GLY A 9 10.99 24.00 -12.63
CA GLY A 9 12.39 24.28 -12.35
C GLY A 9 12.60 24.49 -10.86
N LEU A 10 13.48 23.69 -10.25
CA LEU A 10 13.99 23.91 -8.90
C LEU A 10 14.96 25.11 -8.93
N MET A 11 14.51 26.30 -8.52
CA MET A 11 15.39 27.44 -8.28
C MET A 11 16.02 27.36 -6.89
N VAL A 12 17.32 27.12 -6.83
CA VAL A 12 18.13 27.35 -5.63
C VAL A 12 18.63 28.79 -5.68
N LEU A 13 18.06 29.66 -4.86
CA LEU A 13 18.58 31.01 -4.63
C LEU A 13 19.78 30.94 -3.69
N ALA A 14 20.98 31.07 -4.23
CA ALA A 14 22.19 31.26 -3.45
C ALA A 14 22.33 32.75 -3.07
N SER A 15 22.03 33.08 -1.81
CA SER A 15 22.27 34.41 -1.26
C SER A 15 23.77 34.60 -1.00
N HIS A 16 24.30 35.69 -1.57
CA HIS A 16 25.69 36.13 -1.46
C HIS A 16 25.98 36.63 -0.04
N LEU A 17 26.87 35.96 0.70
CA LEU A 17 27.44 36.47 1.95
C LEU A 17 28.96 36.46 1.86
N GLN A 18 29.55 37.64 2.12
CA GLN A 18 30.99 37.89 2.12
C GLN A 18 31.70 37.13 3.26
N PRO A 19 32.93 36.64 3.05
CA PRO A 19 33.69 35.94 4.07
C PRO A 19 34.32 36.92 5.07
N GLN A 20 34.15 36.64 6.37
CA GLN A 20 35.00 37.23 7.40
C GLN A 20 36.26 36.39 7.59
N HIS A 21 37.40 37.09 7.60
CA HIS A 21 38.73 36.57 7.89
C HIS A 21 38.78 35.88 9.26
N ILE A 22 39.24 34.63 9.30
CA ILE A 22 39.75 33.99 10.52
C ILE A 22 41.15 33.45 10.21
N SER A 23 42.14 33.89 10.99
CA SER A 23 43.55 33.53 10.84
C SER A 23 43.85 32.13 11.38
N ALA A 24 44.75 31.44 10.69
CA ALA A 24 45.26 30.12 11.00
C ALA A 24 46.16 30.09 12.25
N SER A 25 45.97 29.07 13.11
CA SER A 25 47.06 28.25 13.65
C SER A 25 46.48 27.07 14.43
N GLY A 26 46.76 25.83 14.00
CA GLY A 26 46.39 24.64 14.77
C GLY A 26 46.53 23.36 13.97
N THR A 27 47.66 22.71 14.12
CA THR A 27 48.07 21.45 13.51
C THR A 27 47.10 20.31 13.86
N ILE A 28 46.75 19.50 12.85
CA ILE A 28 45.90 18.30 12.95
C ILE A 28 46.81 17.08 13.18
N GLU A 29 46.48 16.26 14.19
CA GLU A 29 46.69 14.81 14.15
C GLU A 29 45.34 14.12 14.40
N PRO A 30 44.88 13.18 13.57
CA PRO A 30 43.76 12.32 13.92
C PRO A 30 44.28 10.93 14.32
N SER A 31 44.30 10.67 15.63
CA SER A 31 44.30 9.31 16.17
C SER A 31 42.91 8.70 15.95
N ILE A 32 42.80 7.82 14.95
CA ILE A 32 41.62 7.00 14.71
C ILE A 32 41.57 5.91 15.80
N SER A 33 40.85 6.18 16.89
CA SER A 33 40.40 5.14 17.82
C SER A 33 39.12 4.50 17.29
N ARG A 34 39.25 3.24 16.89
CA ARG A 34 38.21 2.37 16.36
C ARG A 34 37.26 1.98 17.51
N MET A 35 36.18 2.73 17.70
CA MET A 35 35.14 2.41 18.68
C MET A 35 34.24 1.30 18.11
N LEU A 36 34.52 0.05 18.48
CA LEU A 36 33.65 -1.10 18.22
C LEU A 36 32.43 -1.02 19.15
N LEU A 37 31.34 -0.43 18.65
CA LEU A 37 30.01 -0.64 19.23
C LEU A 37 29.56 -2.07 18.90
N ARG A 38 29.87 -3.00 19.80
CA ARG A 38 29.18 -4.30 19.89
C ARG A 38 27.79 -4.05 20.46
N THR A 39 26.81 -3.82 19.59
CA THR A 39 25.41 -4.01 19.94
C THR A 39 25.18 -5.52 20.08
N SER A 40 25.07 -6.00 21.32
CA SER A 40 24.59 -7.36 21.59
C SER A 40 23.15 -7.45 21.11
N LEU A 41 22.94 -8.15 20.00
CA LEU A 41 21.62 -8.62 19.59
C LEU A 41 21.16 -9.63 20.64
N LEU A 42 20.12 -9.27 21.40
CA LEU A 42 19.31 -10.23 22.13
C LEU A 42 18.71 -11.23 21.14
N PRO A 43 18.48 -12.49 21.55
CA PRO A 43 17.99 -13.52 20.65
C PRO A 43 16.64 -13.10 20.05
N VAL A 44 16.62 -13.08 18.72
CA VAL A 44 15.42 -13.02 17.89
C VAL A 44 14.49 -14.14 18.36
N ASN A 45 13.24 -13.79 18.65
CA ASN A 45 12.18 -14.76 18.93
C ASN A 45 12.23 -15.90 17.90
N PRO A 46 12.02 -17.16 18.30
CA PRO A 46 11.92 -18.25 17.32
C PRO A 46 10.82 -17.92 16.31
N PRO A 47 10.97 -18.34 15.05
CA PRO A 47 9.91 -18.18 14.06
C PRO A 47 8.62 -18.75 14.63
N ILE A 48 7.54 -17.98 14.53
CA ILE A 48 6.19 -18.47 14.78
C ILE A 48 5.99 -19.58 13.76
N SER A 49 6.25 -20.81 14.20
CA SER A 49 5.91 -22.03 13.48
C SER A 49 4.44 -21.93 13.13
N SER A 50 4.15 -22.04 11.83
CA SER A 50 2.86 -22.36 11.25
C SER A 50 1.95 -23.02 12.29
N MET A 51 1.03 -22.25 12.88
CA MET A 51 -0.06 -22.86 13.61
C MET A 51 -0.90 -23.56 12.54
N ASP A 52 -0.75 -24.88 12.46
CA ASP A 52 -1.67 -25.75 11.77
C ASP A 52 -3.03 -25.59 12.43
N TYR A 53 -3.80 -24.62 11.96
CA TYR A 53 -5.23 -24.58 12.20
C TYR A 53 -5.79 -25.84 11.53
N HIS A 54 -5.89 -26.93 12.28
CA HIS A 54 -6.87 -27.98 12.02
C HIS A 54 -8.26 -27.36 12.22
N LEU A 55 -8.66 -26.52 11.26
CA LEU A 55 -10.06 -26.23 11.01
C LEU A 55 -10.73 -27.58 10.80
N ILE A 56 -11.63 -27.94 11.70
CA ILE A 56 -12.63 -28.96 11.44
C ILE A 56 -13.23 -28.55 10.10
N ALA A 57 -12.96 -29.32 9.05
CA ALA A 57 -13.51 -29.09 7.73
C ALA A 57 -15.04 -29.15 7.88
N MET A 58 -15.66 -27.99 8.05
CA MET A 58 -17.08 -27.86 7.81
C MET A 58 -17.21 -28.05 6.31
N GLU A 59 -17.44 -29.30 5.91
CA GLU A 59 -17.87 -29.65 4.57
C GLU A 59 -18.96 -28.65 4.21
N PRO A 60 -18.73 -27.77 3.21
CA PRO A 60 -19.73 -26.78 2.85
C PRO A 60 -21.00 -27.55 2.52
N GLY A 61 -22.04 -27.33 3.33
CA GLY A 61 -23.35 -27.95 3.11
C GLY A 61 -23.77 -27.71 1.66
N PRO A 62 -24.50 -28.64 1.03
CA PRO A 62 -24.77 -28.61 -0.39
C PRO A 62 -25.38 -27.26 -0.78
N SER A 63 -24.57 -26.42 -1.42
CA SER A 63 -25.01 -25.15 -1.97
C SER A 63 -26.04 -25.46 -3.04
N GLN A 64 -27.24 -24.87 -2.91
CA GLN A 64 -28.22 -24.98 -3.98
C GLN A 64 -27.63 -24.33 -5.23
N PRO A 65 -27.74 -24.96 -6.42
CA PRO A 65 -27.26 -24.34 -7.65
C PRO A 65 -28.05 -23.04 -7.84
N LEU A 66 -27.36 -21.91 -7.66
CA LEU A 66 -27.90 -20.62 -8.04
C LEU A 66 -28.26 -20.75 -9.53
N SER A 67 -29.52 -20.43 -9.84
CA SER A 67 -30.10 -20.42 -11.18
C SER A 67 -29.08 -19.98 -12.23
N THR A 68 -29.05 -20.71 -13.35
CA THR A 68 -28.20 -20.53 -14.54
C THR A 68 -28.40 -19.17 -15.22
N ALA A 69 -28.24 -18.07 -14.48
CA ALA A 69 -28.18 -16.74 -15.03
C ALA A 69 -26.97 -16.73 -15.99
N PRO A 70 -27.19 -16.51 -17.29
CA PRO A 70 -26.13 -16.57 -18.28
C PRO A 70 -25.08 -15.51 -17.94
N GLY A 71 -23.89 -15.94 -17.52
CA GLY A 71 -22.75 -15.05 -17.28
C GLY A 71 -21.81 -15.40 -16.12
N TYR A 72 -22.22 -16.21 -15.14
CA TYR A 72 -21.45 -16.52 -13.92
C TYR A 72 -20.79 -17.91 -13.95
N GLY A 73 -20.00 -18.19 -14.99
CA GLY A 73 -19.22 -19.43 -15.08
C GLY A 73 -17.71 -19.17 -15.04
N ARG A 74 -16.92 -20.17 -14.62
CA ARG A 74 -15.44 -20.17 -14.61
C ARG A 74 -14.81 -19.66 -15.91
N SER A 75 -15.51 -19.82 -17.04
CA SER A 75 -15.07 -19.40 -18.36
C SER A 75 -15.09 -17.89 -18.61
N ASN A 76 -15.56 -17.07 -17.66
CA ASN A 76 -15.80 -15.63 -17.87
C ASN A 76 -15.00 -14.73 -16.91
N ILE A 77 -13.84 -15.20 -16.46
CA ILE A 77 -12.92 -14.37 -15.69
C ILE A 77 -12.23 -13.39 -16.66
N PRO A 78 -12.24 -12.08 -16.38
CA PRO A 78 -11.68 -11.04 -17.26
C PRO A 78 -10.14 -11.05 -17.28
N LEU A 79 -9.53 -12.14 -17.76
CA LEU A 79 -8.07 -12.33 -17.72
C LEU A 79 -7.31 -11.30 -18.59
N ASP A 80 -7.97 -10.73 -19.59
CA ASP A 80 -7.46 -9.67 -20.46
C ASP A 80 -7.22 -8.34 -19.72
N HIS A 81 -7.88 -8.14 -18.58
CA HIS A 81 -7.68 -6.98 -17.73
C HIS A 81 -6.50 -7.13 -16.75
N MET A 82 -5.87 -8.32 -16.66
CA MET A 82 -4.66 -8.49 -15.85
C MET A 82 -3.43 -7.98 -16.60
N LYS A 83 -2.64 -7.13 -15.92
CA LYS A 83 -1.33 -6.70 -16.43
C LYS A 83 -0.27 -7.79 -16.18
N ILE A 84 -0.32 -8.86 -16.96
CA ILE A 84 0.60 -10.02 -16.88
C ILE A 84 1.30 -10.31 -18.21
N SER A 85 2.40 -11.06 -18.15
CA SER A 85 3.09 -11.51 -19.35
C SER A 85 2.28 -12.55 -20.15
N ALA A 86 2.54 -12.65 -21.46
CA ALA A 86 1.93 -13.67 -22.32
C ALA A 86 2.21 -15.10 -21.82
N ALA A 87 3.37 -15.34 -21.21
CA ALA A 87 3.72 -16.63 -20.62
C ALA A 87 2.85 -16.96 -19.40
N GLN A 88 2.65 -16.00 -18.49
CA GLN A 88 1.74 -16.15 -17.35
C GLN A 88 0.30 -16.35 -17.81
N LEU A 89 -0.18 -15.57 -18.80
CA LEU A 89 -1.52 -15.74 -19.34
C LEU A 89 -1.73 -17.14 -19.91
N LYS A 90 -0.76 -17.65 -20.68
CA LYS A 90 -0.79 -19.03 -21.21
C LYS A 90 -0.80 -20.08 -20.09
N ALA A 91 -0.04 -19.86 -19.02
CA ALA A 91 -0.02 -20.75 -17.86
C ALA A 91 -1.37 -20.75 -17.13
N ILE A 92 -1.94 -19.58 -16.86
CA ILE A 92 -3.27 -19.44 -16.26
C ILE A 92 -4.32 -20.15 -17.13
N GLN A 93 -4.36 -19.88 -18.43
CA GLN A 93 -5.28 -20.55 -19.35
C GLN A 93 -5.12 -22.07 -19.35
N SER A 94 -3.90 -22.58 -19.15
CA SER A 94 -3.64 -24.01 -19.05
C SER A 94 -4.22 -24.61 -17.76
N ILE A 95 -4.16 -23.88 -16.64
CA ILE A 95 -4.79 -24.26 -15.37
C ILE A 95 -6.31 -24.41 -15.55
N TYR A 96 -6.97 -23.40 -16.14
CA TYR A 96 -8.43 -23.45 -16.38
C TYR A 96 -8.84 -24.57 -17.33
N ARG A 97 -8.02 -24.87 -18.35
CA ARG A 97 -8.29 -25.98 -19.29
C ARG A 97 -8.10 -27.35 -18.64
N ALA A 98 -7.04 -27.52 -17.84
CA ALA A 98 -6.75 -28.78 -17.17
C ALA A 98 -7.87 -29.14 -16.18
N ASP A 99 -8.33 -28.15 -15.40
CA ASP A 99 -9.42 -28.32 -14.45
C ASP A 99 -10.74 -28.72 -15.13
N ALA A 100 -11.04 -28.18 -16.32
CA ALA A 100 -12.21 -28.58 -17.10
C ALA A 100 -12.20 -30.05 -17.54
N THR A 101 -11.02 -30.70 -17.57
CA THR A 101 -10.86 -32.12 -17.96
C THR A 101 -10.57 -33.04 -16.79
N ALA A 102 -10.25 -32.50 -15.61
CA ALA A 102 -9.87 -33.28 -14.45
C ALA A 102 -11.10 -34.01 -13.89
N THR A 103 -11.03 -35.34 -13.87
CA THR A 103 -11.92 -36.17 -13.04
C THR A 103 -11.52 -35.93 -11.57
N PRO A 104 -12.47 -35.75 -10.65
CA PRO A 104 -12.15 -35.22 -9.31
C PRO A 104 -11.36 -36.26 -8.50
N PRO A 105 -10.12 -35.94 -8.06
CA PRO A 105 -9.90 -35.90 -6.62
C PRO A 105 -9.00 -34.76 -6.08
N ASP A 106 -8.18 -34.06 -6.87
CA ASP A 106 -7.28 -33.01 -6.35
C ASP A 106 -7.91 -31.60 -6.47
N LYS A 107 -8.94 -31.40 -5.63
CA LYS A 107 -9.97 -30.35 -5.69
C LYS A 107 -9.53 -28.92 -5.32
N PHE A 108 -8.24 -28.65 -5.10
CA PHE A 108 -7.81 -27.44 -4.38
C PHE A 108 -7.14 -26.34 -5.21
N SER A 109 -6.84 -26.57 -6.49
CA SER A 109 -6.12 -25.55 -7.27
C SER A 109 -7.02 -24.44 -7.79
N LEU A 110 -8.17 -24.78 -8.37
CA LEU A 110 -9.12 -23.81 -8.90
C LEU A 110 -10.38 -23.79 -8.04
N ALA A 111 -10.60 -22.65 -7.41
CA ALA A 111 -11.77 -22.42 -6.59
C ALA A 111 -12.86 -21.70 -7.40
N ASP A 112 -14.10 -22.11 -7.17
CA ASP A 112 -15.28 -21.42 -7.69
C ASP A 112 -16.43 -21.70 -6.73
N PHE A 113 -16.61 -20.77 -5.81
CA PHE A 113 -17.58 -20.85 -4.74
C PHE A 113 -18.70 -19.85 -5.03
N LEU A 114 -19.93 -20.35 -5.05
CA LEU A 114 -21.15 -19.55 -5.12
C LEU A 114 -21.80 -19.54 -3.75
N TYR A 115 -22.21 -18.35 -3.31
CA TYR A 115 -22.79 -18.14 -1.99
C TYR A 115 -24.19 -17.55 -2.11
N GLY A 116 -25.12 -18.07 -1.32
CA GLY A 116 -26.41 -17.44 -1.12
C GLY A 116 -26.31 -16.24 -0.20
N VAL A 117 -27.36 -15.43 -0.16
CA VAL A 117 -27.45 -14.25 0.71
C VAL A 117 -27.77 -14.58 2.18
N ARG A 118 -27.81 -15.87 2.55
CA ARG A 118 -28.12 -16.34 3.92
C ARG A 118 -26.89 -16.23 4.82
N ASP A 119 -27.10 -16.01 6.12
CA ASP A 119 -26.00 -15.73 7.05
C ASP A 119 -24.97 -16.87 7.14
N ASN A 120 -25.41 -18.13 7.07
CA ASN A 120 -24.49 -19.27 7.06
C ASN A 120 -23.58 -19.28 5.83
N ASP A 121 -24.11 -18.96 4.65
CA ASP A 121 -23.32 -18.90 3.41
C ASP A 121 -22.33 -17.74 3.46
N GLN A 122 -22.76 -16.60 4.03
CA GLN A 122 -21.91 -15.43 4.20
C GLN A 122 -20.79 -15.68 5.22
N LEU A 123 -21.05 -16.44 6.29
CA LEU A 123 -20.02 -16.84 7.25
C LEU A 123 -18.93 -17.67 6.57
N VAL A 124 -19.32 -18.64 5.72
CA VAL A 124 -18.36 -19.45 4.95
C VAL A 124 -17.61 -18.59 3.95
N ALA A 125 -18.30 -17.68 3.24
CA ALA A 125 -17.67 -16.76 2.30
C ALA A 125 -16.62 -15.87 2.98
N SER A 126 -16.97 -15.29 4.14
CA SER A 126 -16.05 -14.49 4.96
C SER A 126 -14.86 -15.31 5.45
N ALA A 127 -15.07 -16.57 5.85
CA ALA A 127 -13.99 -17.45 6.26
C ALA A 127 -13.02 -17.74 5.11
N VAL A 128 -13.53 -17.99 3.90
CA VAL A 128 -12.69 -18.16 2.69
C VAL A 128 -11.93 -16.89 2.36
N MET A 129 -12.57 -15.72 2.43
CA MET A 129 -11.91 -14.43 2.23
C MET A 129 -10.76 -14.23 3.22
N ALA A 130 -11.00 -14.46 4.51
CA ALA A 130 -9.99 -14.33 5.56
C ALA A 130 -8.83 -15.32 5.36
N GLN A 131 -9.13 -16.59 5.07
CA GLN A 131 -8.11 -17.62 4.83
C GLN A 131 -7.18 -17.27 3.68
N GLN A 132 -7.70 -16.61 2.63
CA GLN A 132 -6.92 -16.20 1.46
C GLN A 132 -6.34 -14.78 1.58
N GLY A 133 -6.57 -14.08 2.69
CA GLY A 133 -6.17 -12.68 2.87
C GLY A 133 -6.87 -11.72 1.88
N LEU A 134 -8.07 -12.05 1.43
CA LEU A 134 -8.86 -11.26 0.47
C LEU A 134 -9.87 -10.33 1.13
N ASP A 135 -10.15 -10.50 2.42
CA ASP A 135 -11.03 -9.63 3.18
C ASP A 135 -10.48 -8.19 3.26
N ILE A 136 -11.36 -7.25 3.61
CA ILE A 136 -11.06 -5.82 3.56
C ILE A 136 -9.91 -5.48 4.53
N ASP A 137 -9.96 -6.01 5.75
CA ASP A 137 -8.99 -5.72 6.80
C ASP A 137 -7.61 -6.26 6.41
N SER A 138 -7.54 -7.52 5.96
CA SER A 138 -6.29 -8.11 5.48
C SER A 138 -5.72 -7.31 4.31
N ARG A 139 -6.55 -6.80 3.39
CA ARG A 139 -6.09 -6.05 2.22
C ARG A 139 -5.47 -4.69 2.51
N GLU A 140 -5.77 -4.12 3.67
CA GLU A 140 -5.16 -2.89 4.15
C GLU A 140 -3.82 -3.14 4.85
N GLN A 141 -3.52 -4.39 5.20
CA GLN A 141 -2.23 -4.74 5.80
C GLN A 141 -1.09 -4.59 4.81
N LEU A 142 0.07 -4.16 5.32
CA LEU A 142 1.25 -3.91 4.49
C LEU A 142 1.74 -5.20 3.82
N ASP A 143 1.65 -6.34 4.51
CA ASP A 143 1.99 -7.70 4.07
C ASP A 143 0.97 -8.31 3.10
N ASN A 144 -0.09 -7.59 2.74
CA ASN A 144 -1.05 -8.10 1.79
C ASN A 144 -0.50 -8.10 0.36
N HIS A 145 -0.46 -9.29 -0.23
CA HIS A 145 0.06 -9.47 -1.58
C HIS A 145 -0.99 -9.24 -2.66
N TRP A 146 -2.25 -8.94 -2.36
CA TRP A 146 -3.28 -8.73 -3.38
C TRP A 146 -3.30 -7.28 -3.88
N SER A 147 -3.61 -7.14 -5.17
CA SER A 147 -3.80 -5.85 -5.83
C SER A 147 -5.02 -5.92 -6.74
N ILE A 148 -5.89 -4.91 -6.69
CA ILE A 148 -7.02 -4.81 -7.62
C ILE A 148 -6.45 -4.45 -8.99
N GLN A 149 -6.65 -5.32 -9.98
CA GLN A 149 -6.28 -5.06 -11.37
C GLN A 149 -7.43 -4.44 -12.15
N TRP A 150 -8.66 -4.82 -11.80
CA TRP A 150 -9.86 -4.36 -12.47
C TRP A 150 -11.07 -4.44 -11.55
N SER A 151 -12.02 -3.53 -11.75
CA SER A 151 -13.34 -3.66 -11.14
C SER A 151 -14.40 -3.08 -12.04
N CYS A 152 -15.59 -3.69 -12.05
CA CYS A 152 -16.76 -3.13 -12.70
C CYS A 152 -17.99 -3.28 -11.79
N SER A 153 -18.93 -2.37 -11.92
CA SER A 153 -20.24 -2.50 -11.28
C SER A 153 -21.29 -2.79 -12.35
N SER A 154 -22.21 -3.71 -12.06
CA SER A 154 -23.40 -3.93 -12.87
C SER A 154 -24.42 -2.80 -12.64
N GLY A 155 -25.45 -2.72 -13.48
CA GLY A 155 -26.52 -1.71 -13.37
C GLY A 155 -26.16 -0.36 -14.02
N LYS A 156 -26.92 0.05 -15.03
CA LYS A 156 -26.70 1.34 -15.74
C LYS A 156 -27.07 2.57 -14.92
N PHE A 157 -27.72 2.40 -13.77
CA PHE A 157 -28.25 3.49 -12.97
C PHE A 157 -27.79 3.37 -11.52
N PRO A 158 -27.35 4.47 -10.88
CA PRO A 158 -26.88 4.48 -9.49
C PRO A 158 -27.95 4.11 -8.43
N LYS A 159 -29.18 3.81 -8.85
CA LYS A 159 -30.29 3.37 -7.99
C LYS A 159 -30.89 2.02 -8.42
N ALA A 160 -30.17 1.24 -9.23
CA ALA A 160 -30.64 -0.10 -9.57
C ALA A 160 -30.63 -0.96 -8.29
N VAL A 161 -31.81 -1.46 -7.91
CA VAL A 161 -31.94 -2.49 -6.87
C VAL A 161 -31.15 -3.71 -7.32
N ASN A 162 -30.35 -4.30 -6.43
CA ASN A 162 -29.45 -5.44 -6.70
C ASN A 162 -28.23 -5.10 -7.58
N GLN A 163 -27.62 -3.93 -7.38
CA GLN A 163 -26.33 -3.65 -7.99
C GLN A 163 -25.26 -4.63 -7.49
N THR A 164 -24.47 -5.20 -8.40
CA THR A 164 -23.32 -6.05 -8.05
C THR A 164 -22.02 -5.38 -8.46
N ARG A 165 -20.94 -5.68 -7.75
CA ARG A 165 -19.59 -5.27 -8.11
C ARG A 165 -18.70 -6.50 -8.27
N ARG A 166 -18.01 -6.56 -9.40
CA ARG A 166 -16.98 -7.56 -9.72
C ARG A 166 -15.62 -6.91 -9.55
N MET A 167 -14.70 -7.62 -8.91
CA MET A 167 -13.31 -7.18 -8.74
C MET A 167 -12.39 -8.33 -9.13
N LEU A 168 -11.37 -8.02 -9.93
CA LEU A 168 -10.29 -8.94 -10.25
C LEU A 168 -9.04 -8.51 -9.48
N LEU A 169 -8.54 -9.42 -8.67
CA LEU A 169 -7.34 -9.27 -7.86
C LEU A 169 -6.24 -10.16 -8.42
N LEU A 170 -5.02 -9.63 -8.42
CA LEU A 170 -3.80 -10.35 -8.78
C LEU A 170 -2.79 -10.21 -7.65
N CYS A 171 -2.05 -11.28 -7.37
CA CYS A 171 -0.90 -11.21 -6.50
C CYS A 171 0.15 -10.22 -7.05
N ARG A 172 0.56 -9.27 -6.23
CA ARG A 172 1.58 -8.24 -6.48
C ARG A 172 2.90 -8.83 -6.97
N CYS A 173 3.32 -9.99 -6.45
CA CYS A 173 4.52 -10.69 -6.90
C CYS A 173 4.40 -11.24 -8.35
N GLY A 174 3.18 -11.33 -8.88
CA GLY A 174 2.89 -11.73 -10.25
C GLY A 174 2.96 -10.59 -11.26
N TYR A 175 3.16 -9.35 -10.81
CA TYR A 175 3.27 -8.18 -11.69
C TYR A 175 4.73 -7.86 -12.01
N ASP A 176 5.08 -7.86 -13.30
CA ASP A 176 6.44 -7.56 -13.76
C ASP A 176 6.61 -6.06 -14.03
N HIS A 177 7.11 -5.32 -13.03
CA HIS A 177 7.38 -3.88 -13.16
C HIS A 177 8.40 -3.54 -14.25
N GLY A 178 9.36 -4.41 -14.52
CA GLY A 178 10.42 -4.15 -15.50
C GLY A 178 9.90 -4.14 -16.94
N ARG A 179 8.73 -4.72 -17.18
CA ARG A 179 8.15 -4.85 -18.51
C ARG A 179 7.36 -3.63 -18.97
N TYR A 180 6.80 -2.86 -18.04
CA TYR A 180 5.78 -1.88 -18.39
C TYR A 180 6.31 -0.46 -18.58
N ASP A 181 7.59 -0.17 -18.32
CA ASP A 181 8.18 1.19 -18.34
C ASP A 181 7.29 2.23 -17.64
N THR A 182 6.43 1.78 -16.72
CA THR A 182 5.48 2.65 -16.04
C THR A 182 6.21 3.27 -14.87
N THR A 183 6.15 4.60 -14.81
CA THR A 183 6.42 5.36 -13.57
C THR A 183 5.40 5.05 -12.48
N GLU A 184 4.30 4.35 -12.81
CA GLU A 184 3.27 3.94 -11.89
C GLU A 184 3.75 2.82 -10.94
N CYS A 185 3.74 3.16 -9.65
CA CYS A 185 3.77 2.32 -8.45
C CYS A 185 4.63 1.04 -8.54
N HIS A 186 5.86 1.11 -8.03
CA HIS A 186 6.67 -0.06 -7.74
C HIS A 186 6.05 -0.85 -6.58
N THR A 187 5.68 -2.10 -6.82
CA THR A 187 5.29 -2.99 -5.74
C THR A 187 6.50 -3.23 -4.85
N PRO A 188 6.35 -3.25 -3.52
CA PRO A 188 7.49 -3.41 -2.63
C PRO A 188 8.04 -4.86 -2.60
N VAL A 189 7.40 -5.80 -3.31
CA VAL A 189 7.82 -7.21 -3.41
C VAL A 189 8.49 -7.51 -4.76
N PRO A 190 9.48 -8.42 -4.83
CA PRO A 190 10.10 -8.80 -6.09
C PRO A 190 9.12 -9.55 -7.01
N PHE A 191 9.36 -9.50 -8.31
CA PHE A 191 8.61 -10.30 -9.27
C PHE A 191 9.01 -11.79 -9.15
N THR A 192 8.03 -12.65 -8.90
CA THR A 192 8.22 -14.10 -8.71
C THR A 192 7.43 -14.94 -9.72
N SER A 193 6.84 -14.31 -10.74
CA SER A 193 5.93 -14.95 -11.69
C SER A 193 4.73 -15.68 -11.06
N CYS A 194 4.30 -15.24 -9.86
CA CYS A 194 3.13 -15.78 -9.19
C CYS A 194 1.88 -15.70 -10.08
N LEU A 195 1.08 -16.78 -10.11
CA LEU A 195 -0.14 -16.88 -10.91
C LEU A 195 -1.41 -16.71 -10.06
N ALA A 196 -1.26 -16.44 -8.76
CA ALA A 196 -2.39 -16.33 -7.85
C ALA A 196 -3.26 -15.11 -8.22
N HIS A 197 -4.53 -15.37 -8.49
CA HIS A 197 -5.54 -14.38 -8.88
C HIS A 197 -6.91 -14.78 -8.32
N ALA A 198 -7.73 -13.78 -8.05
CA ALA A 198 -9.06 -13.95 -7.47
C ALA A 198 -10.04 -13.04 -8.20
N GLU A 199 -11.21 -13.54 -8.54
CA GLU A 199 -12.37 -12.72 -8.87
C GLU A 199 -13.39 -12.82 -7.74
N ILE A 200 -13.84 -11.66 -7.27
CA ILE A 200 -14.85 -11.54 -6.23
C ILE A 200 -16.03 -10.76 -6.79
N THR A 201 -17.22 -11.34 -6.65
CA THR A 201 -18.49 -10.65 -6.92
C THR A 201 -19.25 -10.47 -5.61
N TYR A 202 -19.71 -9.25 -5.34
CA TYR A 202 -20.54 -8.96 -4.17
C TYR A 202 -21.70 -8.01 -4.53
N ALA A 203 -22.76 -8.05 -3.74
CA ALA A 203 -23.87 -7.10 -3.82
C ALA A 203 -23.47 -5.76 -3.19
N VAL A 204 -23.62 -4.66 -3.91
CA VAL A 204 -23.11 -3.34 -3.49
C VAL A 204 -23.85 -2.77 -2.29
N ASP A 205 -25.16 -3.01 -2.21
CA ASP A 205 -26.04 -2.48 -1.17
C ASP A 205 -25.85 -3.14 0.19
N SER A 206 -25.66 -4.47 0.18
CA SER A 206 -25.59 -5.32 1.36
C SER A 206 -24.18 -5.80 1.67
N HIS A 207 -23.23 -5.54 0.77
CA HIS A 207 -21.86 -6.07 0.80
C HIS A 207 -21.77 -7.60 0.87
N LYS A 208 -22.87 -8.32 0.60
CA LYS A 208 -22.91 -9.78 0.63
C LYS A 208 -22.11 -10.36 -0.53
N ILE A 209 -21.23 -11.30 -0.22
CA ILE A 209 -20.38 -11.99 -1.19
C ILE A 209 -21.26 -12.98 -1.95
N LEU A 210 -21.26 -12.89 -3.27
CA LEU A 210 -22.05 -13.74 -4.16
C LEU A 210 -21.19 -14.83 -4.81
N GLN A 211 -19.95 -14.50 -5.15
CA GLN A 211 -19.00 -15.43 -5.77
C GLN A 211 -17.57 -15.12 -5.37
N ILE A 212 -16.80 -16.18 -5.17
CA ILE A 212 -15.34 -16.14 -5.08
C ILE A 212 -14.80 -17.21 -6.04
N CYS A 213 -14.05 -16.82 -7.05
CA CYS A 213 -13.41 -17.78 -7.96
C CYS A 213 -11.97 -17.37 -8.30
N GLY A 214 -11.14 -18.31 -8.72
CA GLY A 214 -9.76 -18.02 -9.08
C GLY A 214 -8.79 -19.15 -8.75
N TYR A 215 -7.51 -18.80 -8.82
CA TYR A 215 -6.39 -19.67 -8.45
C TYR A 215 -5.65 -19.05 -7.27
N PHE A 216 -5.73 -19.67 -6.09
CA PHE A 216 -5.20 -19.10 -4.84
C PHE A 216 -3.79 -19.57 -4.47
N ASN A 217 -3.23 -20.52 -5.23
CA ASN A 217 -1.95 -21.09 -4.88
C ASN A 217 -0.81 -20.14 -5.24
N HIS A 218 -0.17 -19.58 -4.21
CA HIS A 218 1.09 -18.86 -4.33
C HIS A 218 2.25 -19.84 -4.53
N ASN A 219 3.16 -19.52 -5.45
CA ASN A 219 4.39 -20.29 -5.61
C ASN A 219 5.35 -20.06 -4.42
N GLN A 220 6.35 -20.93 -4.25
CA GLN A 220 7.25 -20.86 -3.10
C GLN A 220 8.02 -19.54 -3.04
N ALA A 221 8.54 -19.07 -4.19
CA ALA A 221 9.23 -17.78 -4.27
C ALA A 221 8.35 -16.60 -3.82
N CYS A 222 7.04 -16.62 -4.08
CA CYS A 222 6.08 -15.62 -3.61
C CYS A 222 5.84 -15.70 -2.10
N LYS A 223 5.86 -16.90 -1.52
CA LYS A 223 5.72 -17.09 -0.07
C LYS A 223 6.97 -16.64 0.69
N ASP A 224 8.13 -16.83 0.07
CA ASP A 224 9.44 -16.41 0.60
C ASP A 224 9.79 -14.96 0.23
N ALA A 225 8.92 -14.26 -0.51
CA ALA A 225 9.18 -12.91 -0.97
C ALA A 225 9.08 -11.92 0.19
N GLU A 226 10.19 -11.26 0.51
CA GLU A 226 10.23 -10.16 1.46
C GLU A 226 10.08 -8.80 0.76
N PHE A 227 9.72 -7.78 1.54
CA PHE A 227 9.69 -6.41 1.04
C PHE A 227 11.11 -5.93 0.69
N THR A 228 11.34 -5.71 -0.61
CA THR A 228 12.57 -5.13 -1.16
C THR A 228 12.71 -3.64 -0.84
N ARG A 229 11.59 -2.96 -0.58
CA ARG A 229 11.56 -1.52 -0.31
C ARG A 229 10.60 -1.22 0.85
N PHE A 230 11.17 -0.81 1.98
CA PHE A 230 10.43 -0.07 3.01
C PHE A 230 10.04 1.31 2.47
N PRO A 231 8.93 1.93 2.92
CA PRO A 231 8.57 3.27 2.47
C PRO A 231 9.77 4.20 2.54
N ALA A 232 10.06 4.91 1.44
CA ALA A 232 11.27 5.69 1.26
C ALA A 232 11.41 6.83 2.30
N ILE A 233 10.31 7.17 2.97
CA ILE A 233 10.29 8.12 4.07
C ILE A 233 10.42 7.30 5.36
N PRO A 234 11.61 7.23 5.98
CA PRO A 234 11.75 6.68 7.31
C PRO A 234 10.88 7.52 8.25
N VAL A 235 9.81 6.92 8.76
CA VAL A 235 8.97 7.58 9.75
C VAL A 235 9.83 7.77 11.00
N HIS A 236 9.87 9.00 11.52
CA HIS A 236 10.73 9.30 12.67
C HIS A 236 10.38 8.36 13.85
N PRO A 237 11.36 7.84 14.61
CA PRO A 237 11.10 6.87 15.69
C PRO A 237 10.04 7.32 16.70
N SER A 238 9.89 8.63 16.96
CA SER A 238 8.83 9.15 17.84
C SER A 238 7.42 8.87 17.30
N VAL A 239 7.23 8.90 15.98
CA VAL A 239 5.95 8.56 15.36
C VAL A 239 5.62 7.09 15.59
N PHE A 240 6.61 6.19 15.45
CA PHE A 240 6.41 4.78 15.78
C PHE A 240 6.04 4.57 17.25
N VAL A 241 6.73 5.23 18.19
CA VAL A 241 6.44 5.09 19.63
C VAL A 241 5.02 5.53 19.96
N VAL A 242 4.59 6.69 19.43
CA VAL A 242 3.25 7.22 19.67
C VAL A 242 2.20 6.31 19.03
N THR A 243 2.37 5.95 17.76
CA THR A 243 1.44 5.06 17.03
C THR A 243 1.33 3.68 17.68
N LEU A 244 2.45 3.08 18.10
CA LEU A 244 2.45 1.78 18.76
C LEU A 244 1.82 1.83 20.15
N SER A 245 2.00 2.91 20.91
CA SER A 245 1.30 3.10 22.18
C SER A 245 -0.20 3.16 21.98
N GLN A 246 -0.65 3.96 21.01
CA GLN A 246 -2.07 4.16 20.72
C GLN A 246 -2.75 2.89 20.18
N LEU A 247 -2.06 2.11 19.34
CA LEU A 247 -2.54 0.79 18.90
C LEU A 247 -2.65 -0.19 20.08
N ARG A 248 -1.70 -0.17 21.02
CA ARG A 248 -1.73 -1.02 22.21
C ARG A 248 -2.90 -0.67 23.13
N ASP A 249 -3.28 0.60 23.18
CA ASP A 249 -4.42 1.08 23.97
C ASP A 249 -5.78 0.80 23.30
N GLY A 250 -5.78 0.14 22.12
CA GLY A 250 -7.00 -0.23 21.40
C GLY A 250 -7.71 0.95 20.74
N ALA A 251 -7.03 2.08 20.55
CA ALA A 251 -7.62 3.24 19.89
C ALA A 251 -7.93 2.89 18.42
N SER A 252 -9.17 3.11 17.99
CA SER A 252 -9.51 3.02 16.57
C SER A 252 -8.85 4.17 15.80
N PHE A 253 -8.73 4.07 14.47
CA PHE A 253 -8.23 5.19 13.65
C PHE A 253 -9.08 6.47 13.83
N ALA A 254 -10.40 6.32 14.06
CA ALA A 254 -11.27 7.46 14.35
C ALA A 254 -10.95 8.10 15.71
N ASP A 255 -10.60 7.29 16.72
CA ASP A 255 -10.14 7.79 18.02
C ASP A 255 -8.79 8.47 17.88
N PHE A 256 -7.87 7.90 17.09
CA PHE A 256 -6.58 8.51 16.75
C PHE A 256 -6.74 9.90 16.15
N SER A 257 -7.56 10.02 15.11
CA SER A 257 -7.81 11.30 14.47
C SER A 257 -8.45 12.29 15.44
N ARG A 258 -9.46 11.86 16.21
CA ARG A 258 -10.12 12.71 17.21
C ARG A 258 -9.18 13.19 18.32
N MET A 259 -8.31 12.31 18.83
CA MET A 259 -7.32 12.64 19.87
C MET A 259 -6.29 13.66 19.38
N ASN A 260 -5.98 13.66 18.08
CA ASN A 260 -5.08 14.64 17.46
C ASN A 260 -5.83 15.87 16.91
N GLY A 261 -7.11 16.05 17.25
CA GLY A 261 -7.91 17.20 16.78
C GLY A 261 -8.29 17.15 15.29
N VAL A 262 -8.11 16.01 14.62
CA VAL A 262 -8.48 15.80 13.23
C VAL A 262 -9.94 15.36 13.14
N LYS A 263 -10.79 16.21 12.55
CA LYS A 263 -12.19 15.87 12.27
C LYS A 263 -12.27 15.03 10.99
N VAL A 264 -12.36 13.71 11.14
CA VAL A 264 -12.44 12.75 10.02
C VAL A 264 -13.71 12.88 9.17
N THR A 265 -14.74 13.53 9.70
CA THR A 265 -15.99 13.81 8.97
C THR A 265 -15.85 15.00 8.03
N GLU A 266 -14.86 15.86 8.27
CA GLU A 266 -14.57 17.03 7.43
C GLU A 266 -13.52 16.69 6.38
N LYS A 267 -13.51 17.46 5.29
CA LYS A 267 -12.46 17.33 4.29
C LYS A 267 -11.09 17.66 4.92
N PRO A 268 -10.00 16.96 4.58
CA PRO A 268 -8.68 17.21 5.16
C PRO A 268 -8.24 18.68 5.07
N GLN A 269 -8.53 19.34 3.95
CA GLN A 269 -8.24 20.75 3.73
C GLN A 269 -8.90 21.69 4.76
N VAL A 270 -10.13 21.39 5.21
CA VAL A 270 -10.83 22.21 6.22
C VAL A 270 -10.12 22.13 7.57
N ASN A 271 -9.64 20.94 7.95
CA ASN A 271 -8.87 20.79 9.19
C ASN A 271 -7.58 21.62 9.13
N VAL A 272 -6.85 21.55 8.00
CA VAL A 272 -5.58 22.28 7.85
C VAL A 272 -5.81 23.79 7.76
N ASP A 273 -6.84 24.25 7.05
CA ASP A 273 -7.26 25.66 7.04
C ASP A 273 -7.53 26.15 8.46
N GLU A 274 -8.34 25.40 9.23
CA GLU A 274 -8.67 25.73 10.62
C GLU A 274 -7.46 25.71 11.57
N TRP A 275 -6.41 24.91 11.28
CA TRP A 275 -5.19 24.87 12.08
C TRP A 275 -4.21 26.00 11.76
N LEU A 276 -4.25 26.54 10.52
CA LEU A 276 -3.35 27.59 10.06
C LEU A 276 -3.93 29.00 10.19
N ASP A 277 -5.26 29.14 10.30
CA ASP A 277 -5.93 30.42 10.50
C ASP A 277 -5.80 30.92 11.94
N LEU A 278 -5.15 32.08 12.13
CA LEU A 278 -4.94 32.73 13.43
C LEU A 278 -6.25 33.12 14.14
N GLU A 279 -7.33 33.32 13.38
CA GLU A 279 -8.64 33.66 13.95
C GLU A 279 -9.47 32.42 14.32
N SER A 280 -9.05 31.24 13.86
CA SER A 280 -9.74 29.99 14.14
C SER A 280 -9.55 29.57 15.61
N PRO A 281 -10.61 29.08 16.28
CA PRO A 281 -10.49 28.50 17.62
C PRO A 281 -9.67 27.20 17.63
N GLN A 282 -9.32 26.66 16.47
CA GLN A 282 -8.49 25.47 16.28
C GLN A 282 -7.08 25.80 15.79
N TYR A 283 -6.70 27.09 15.77
CA TYR A 283 -5.34 27.49 15.43
C TYR A 283 -4.32 26.69 16.24
N ASN A 284 -3.36 26.07 15.56
CA ASN A 284 -2.33 25.27 16.18
C ASN A 284 -0.96 25.85 15.82
N THR A 285 -0.39 26.64 16.72
CA THR A 285 0.91 27.30 16.52
C THR A 285 2.01 26.32 16.13
N THR A 286 2.02 25.10 16.68
CA THR A 286 3.06 24.10 16.36
C THR A 286 2.97 23.63 14.91
N ILE A 287 1.75 23.46 14.38
CA ILE A 287 1.54 23.11 12.97
C ILE A 287 1.82 24.32 12.09
N ALA A 288 1.32 25.50 12.47
CA ALA A 288 1.54 26.74 11.72
C ALA A 288 3.02 27.09 11.59
N ASP A 289 3.81 26.93 12.65
CA ASP A 289 5.26 27.17 12.64
C ASP A 289 6.00 26.14 11.77
N ALA A 290 5.48 24.91 11.69
CA ALA A 290 6.06 23.84 10.87
C ALA A 290 5.66 23.94 9.38
N VAL A 291 4.52 24.55 9.04
CA VAL A 291 4.06 24.67 7.65
C VAL A 291 4.64 25.93 7.00
N PHE A 292 5.59 25.76 6.08
CA PHE A 292 6.23 26.89 5.38
C PHE A 292 5.64 27.17 3.99
N HIS A 293 4.82 26.25 3.47
CA HIS A 293 4.04 26.46 2.26
C HIS A 293 2.68 25.76 2.39
N PHE A 294 1.62 26.48 2.07
CA PHE A 294 0.26 25.98 2.09
C PHE A 294 -0.53 26.54 0.91
N SER A 295 -1.25 25.67 0.22
CA SER A 295 -2.18 26.03 -0.85
C SER A 295 -3.49 25.28 -0.65
N ALA A 296 -4.48 25.97 -0.09
CA ALA A 296 -5.85 25.48 -0.08
C ALA A 296 -6.32 25.41 -1.54
N GLY A 297 -6.66 24.21 -2.03
CA GLY A 297 -7.05 24.01 -3.45
C GLY A 297 -8.08 25.07 -3.88
N ALA A 298 -7.66 25.98 -4.75
CA ALA A 298 -8.41 27.20 -5.05
C ALA A 298 -9.53 26.96 -6.08
N ALA A 299 -9.40 25.94 -6.93
CA ALA A 299 -10.37 25.57 -7.95
C ALA A 299 -10.58 24.05 -8.10
N LYS A 300 -11.67 23.68 -8.79
CA LYS A 300 -11.99 22.30 -9.14
C LYS A 300 -10.91 21.74 -10.07
N GLY A 301 -9.99 20.94 -9.51
CA GLY A 301 -8.87 20.33 -10.24
C GLY A 301 -7.51 20.60 -9.59
N ASP A 302 -7.43 21.52 -8.63
CA ASP A 302 -6.20 21.78 -7.89
C ASP A 302 -5.98 20.72 -6.83
N CYS A 303 -4.71 20.34 -6.63
CA CYS A 303 -4.32 19.45 -5.55
C CYS A 303 -4.16 20.25 -4.25
N PHE A 304 -4.52 19.63 -3.14
CA PHE A 304 -4.18 20.12 -1.80
C PHE A 304 -2.67 19.95 -1.61
N GLU A 305 -1.97 21.03 -1.25
CA GLU A 305 -0.52 21.03 -1.03
C GLU A 305 -0.17 21.67 0.32
N ALA A 306 0.62 20.97 1.13
CA ALA A 306 1.18 21.47 2.37
C ALA A 306 2.63 20.98 2.51
N CYS A 307 3.58 21.89 2.62
CA CYS A 307 4.97 21.57 2.90
C CYS A 307 5.26 21.85 4.37
N VAL A 308 5.65 20.78 5.08
CA VAL A 308 5.94 20.81 6.51
C VAL A 308 7.45 20.63 6.71
N ALA A 309 8.07 21.50 7.50
CA ALA A 309 9.41 21.37 8.00
C ALA A 309 9.44 21.75 9.48
N THR A 310 9.60 20.77 10.36
CA THR A 310 9.83 21.05 11.78
C THR A 310 11.23 21.64 11.99
N GLU A 311 11.47 22.21 13.16
CA GLU A 311 12.80 22.71 13.52
C GLU A 311 13.86 21.60 13.44
N GLU A 312 13.51 20.38 13.85
CA GLU A 312 14.40 19.21 13.76
C GLU A 312 14.67 18.82 12.31
N MET A 313 13.66 18.87 11.43
CA MET A 313 13.85 18.62 9.99
C MET A 313 14.77 19.67 9.36
N ASN A 314 14.60 20.95 9.71
CA ASN A 314 15.46 22.04 9.27
C ASN A 314 16.89 21.88 9.79
N ALA A 315 17.07 21.56 11.07
CA ALA A 315 18.37 21.32 11.68
C ALA A 315 19.07 20.11 11.05
N ALA A 316 18.34 19.02 10.78
CA ALA A 316 18.86 17.85 10.09
C ALA A 316 19.25 18.17 8.65
N ALA A 317 18.38 18.86 7.90
CA ALA A 317 18.66 19.27 6.52
C ALA A 317 19.90 20.17 6.45
N TRP A 318 20.05 21.08 7.40
CA TRP A 318 21.25 21.92 7.51
C TRP A 318 22.50 21.09 7.81
N LYS A 319 22.46 20.23 8.84
CA LYS A 319 23.58 19.39 9.24
C LYS A 319 24.07 18.50 8.08
N TYR A 320 23.17 17.74 7.46
CA TYR A 320 23.54 16.79 6.41
C TYR A 320 23.76 17.46 5.05
N GLY A 321 23.06 18.57 4.77
CA GLY A 321 23.29 19.37 3.56
C GLY A 321 24.67 19.99 3.53
N GLN A 322 25.17 20.49 4.68
CA GLN A 322 26.53 21.01 4.81
C GLN A 322 27.60 19.92 4.64
N GLU A 323 27.40 18.74 5.22
CA GLU A 323 28.33 17.61 5.09
C GLU A 323 28.49 17.19 3.61
N THR A 324 27.40 17.24 2.83
CA THR A 324 27.41 16.90 1.39
C THR A 324 28.13 17.94 0.55
N LEU A 325 27.98 19.23 0.88
CA LEU A 325 28.71 20.31 0.22
C LEU A 325 30.22 20.24 0.54
N GLN A 326 30.60 19.97 1.80
CA GLN A 326 32.02 19.83 2.16
C GLN A 326 32.69 18.63 1.49
N ALA A 327 32.00 17.51 1.32
CA ALA A 327 32.52 16.35 0.61
C ALA A 327 32.79 16.64 -0.89
N THR A 328 32.01 17.52 -1.51
CA THR A 328 32.18 17.89 -2.93
C THR A 328 33.41 18.78 -3.16
N TYR A 329 33.79 19.61 -2.17
CA TYR A 329 34.98 20.47 -2.27
C TYR A 329 36.31 19.76 -1.98
N ILE A 330 36.30 18.53 -1.46
CA ILE A 330 37.53 17.78 -1.14
C ILE A 330 37.98 16.88 -2.30
N VAL A 331 37.15 16.67 -3.34
CA VAL A 331 37.40 15.65 -4.40
C VAL A 331 37.86 16.25 -5.75
N THR A 332 38.22 17.54 -5.83
CA THR A 332 38.95 18.09 -6.99
C THR A 332 40.43 18.32 -6.64
N PRO A 333 41.29 17.30 -6.73
CA PRO A 333 42.71 17.57 -6.93
C PRO A 333 42.86 18.17 -8.34
N MET A 334 43.45 19.36 -8.43
CA MET A 334 43.95 19.88 -9.70
C MET A 334 45.02 18.92 -10.22
N GLY A 335 44.67 18.17 -11.26
CA GLY A 335 45.56 17.41 -12.12
C GLY A 335 45.15 17.64 -13.56
#